data_AF-A0A4Q3KV32-F1
#
_entry.id   AF-A0A4Q3KV32-F1
#
_cell.length_a   1.000
_cell.length_b   1.000
_cell.length_c   1.000
_cell.angle_alpha   90.00
_cell.angle_beta   90.00
_cell.angle_gamma   90.00
#
_symmetry.space_group_name_H-M   'P 1'
#
loop_
_entity.id
_entity.type
_entity.pdbx_description
1 polymer ?
#
loop_
_entity_poly.entity_id
_entity_poly.type
_entity_poly.pdbx_seq_one_letter_code
_entity_poly.pdbx_strand_id
1 'polypeptide(L)'
;MTGQYRLQPAATDFTGALAAMNAQGAQGYAYVSALGASGAPGVFGDFYVSDTAHAASRLEYVTEPALTSADAALAQMNARGAQGYAYKAGAAYGTTLPIEQRSIYVKDTSRSTTYT
;
A
#
# COMPACT_ATOMS: atom_id res chain seq x y z
N MET A 1 15.38 18.85 3.44
CA MET A 1 14.75 17.59 3.01
C MET A 1 13.84 17.93 1.84
N THR A 2 13.92 17.17 0.75
CA THR A 2 13.10 17.39 -0.45
C THR A 2 12.33 16.11 -0.76
N GLY A 3 11.05 16.24 -1.14
CA GLY A 3 10.19 15.13 -1.53
C GLY A 3 9.85 15.17 -3.01
N GLN A 4 9.51 14.02 -3.58
CA GLN A 4 9.02 13.86 -4.95
C GLN A 4 7.75 13.03 -4.94
N TYR A 5 6.73 13.51 -5.64
CA TYR A 5 5.47 12.82 -5.84
C TYR A 5 5.44 12.10 -7.18
N ARG A 6 4.70 10.98 -7.25
CA ARG A 6 4.48 10.23 -8.49
C ARG A 6 3.05 9.70 -8.53
N LEU A 7 2.41 9.85 -9.68
CA LEU A 7 1.12 9.26 -9.98
C LEU A 7 1.31 8.16 -11.02
N GLN A 8 0.72 7.00 -10.79
CA GLN A 8 0.62 5.91 -11.76
C GLN A 8 -0.84 5.71 -12.17
N PRO A 9 -1.13 5.13 -13.36
CA PRO A 9 -2.47 4.67 -13.67
C PRO A 9 -3.00 3.77 -12.55
N ALA A 10 -4.27 3.94 -12.16
CA ALA A 10 -4.85 3.07 -11.14
C ALA A 10 -4.92 1.64 -11.64
N ALA A 11 -4.52 0.71 -10.79
CA ALA A 11 -4.77 -0.71 -11.04
C ALA A 11 -6.28 -1.03 -11.04
N THR A 12 -6.66 -2.03 -11.83
CA THR A 12 -8.05 -2.51 -11.94
C THR A 12 -8.37 -3.65 -10.99
N ASP A 13 -7.34 -4.26 -10.39
CA ASP A 13 -7.43 -5.37 -9.44
C ASP A 13 -6.23 -5.34 -8.46
N PHE A 14 -6.28 -6.20 -7.43
CA PHE A 14 -5.22 -6.25 -6.42
C PHE A 14 -3.91 -6.83 -6.92
N THR A 15 -3.92 -7.71 -7.92
CA THR A 15 -2.69 -8.27 -8.46
C THR A 15 -1.87 -7.18 -9.15
N GLY A 16 -2.51 -6.36 -9.99
CA GLY A 16 -1.92 -5.20 -10.62
C GLY A 16 -1.52 -4.14 -9.59
N ALA A 17 -2.37 -3.86 -8.60
CA ALA A 17 -2.07 -2.89 -7.56
C ALA A 17 -0.81 -3.29 -6.76
N LEU A 18 -0.74 -4.55 -6.33
CA LEU A 18 0.38 -5.08 -5.57
C LEU A 18 1.68 -5.07 -6.38
N ALA A 19 1.61 -5.44 -7.66
CA ALA A 19 2.75 -5.38 -8.57
C ALA A 19 3.26 -3.94 -8.74
N ALA A 20 2.35 -2.98 -8.94
CA ALA A 20 2.69 -1.55 -9.05
C ALA A 20 3.31 -1.02 -7.74
N MET A 21 2.71 -1.31 -6.59
CA MET A 21 3.23 -0.90 -5.28
C MET A 21 4.65 -1.42 -5.05
N ASN A 22 4.91 -2.69 -5.34
CA ASN A 22 6.25 -3.29 -5.21
C ASN A 22 7.26 -2.71 -6.21
N ALA A 23 6.86 -2.45 -7.45
CA ALA A 23 7.73 -1.82 -8.45
C ALA A 23 8.14 -0.39 -8.07
N GLN A 24 7.23 0.38 -7.47
CA GLN A 24 7.51 1.71 -6.93
C GLN A 24 8.32 1.63 -5.62
N GLY A 25 7.96 0.70 -4.73
CA GLY A 25 8.63 0.47 -3.45
C GLY A 25 10.10 0.07 -3.60
N ALA A 26 10.43 -0.74 -4.61
CA ALA A 26 11.81 -1.09 -4.97
C ALA A 26 12.64 0.13 -5.42
N GLN A 27 12.00 1.23 -5.79
CA GLN A 27 12.64 2.51 -6.12
C GLN A 27 12.62 3.51 -4.93
N GLY A 28 12.10 3.11 -3.77
CA GLY A 28 11.98 3.97 -2.59
C GLY A 28 10.74 4.86 -2.57
N TYR A 29 9.75 4.61 -3.44
CA TYR A 29 8.47 5.34 -3.44
C TYR A 29 7.45 4.62 -2.57
N ALA A 30 7.00 5.27 -1.51
CA ALA A 30 5.93 4.81 -0.65
C ALA A 30 4.58 5.08 -1.31
N TYR A 31 3.74 4.06 -1.45
CA TYR A 31 2.33 4.23 -1.77
C TYR A 31 1.67 5.14 -0.71
N VAL A 32 0.77 6.02 -1.12
CA VAL A 32 0.02 6.92 -0.23
C VAL A 32 -1.44 6.48 -0.22
N SER A 33 -2.11 6.57 -1.36
CA SER A 33 -3.49 6.17 -1.59
C SER A 33 -3.80 6.16 -3.09
N ALA A 34 -4.98 5.67 -3.47
CA ALA A 34 -5.58 6.06 -4.74
C ALA A 34 -5.93 7.56 -4.65
N LEU A 35 -5.65 8.31 -5.71
CA LEU A 35 -5.94 9.74 -5.82
C LEU A 35 -6.79 9.94 -7.07
N GLY A 36 -8.00 10.46 -6.88
CA GLY A 36 -8.88 10.88 -7.96
C GLY A 36 -8.88 12.40 -8.11
N ALA A 37 -9.08 12.88 -9.33
CA ALA A 37 -9.26 14.32 -9.54
C ALA A 37 -10.62 14.76 -8.97
N SER A 38 -10.61 15.86 -8.22
CA SER A 38 -11.85 16.47 -7.72
C SER A 38 -12.76 16.82 -8.90
N GLY A 39 -14.02 16.38 -8.85
CA GLY A 39 -15.00 16.61 -9.91
C GLY A 39 -14.95 15.65 -11.12
N ALA A 40 -14.05 14.66 -11.14
CA ALA A 40 -13.99 13.62 -12.17
C ALA A 40 -14.17 12.22 -11.55
N PRO A 41 -15.41 11.82 -11.20
CA PRO A 41 -15.67 10.52 -10.59
C PRO A 41 -15.21 9.38 -11.50
N GLY A 42 -14.48 8.42 -10.92
CA GLY A 42 -14.04 7.20 -11.62
C GLY A 42 -12.64 7.28 -12.25
N VAL A 43 -12.01 8.46 -12.33
CA VAL A 43 -10.62 8.59 -12.79
C VAL A 43 -9.69 8.63 -11.58
N PHE A 44 -9.04 7.52 -11.30
CA PHE A 44 -8.08 7.38 -10.22
C PHE A 44 -6.67 7.09 -10.75
N GLY A 45 -5.67 7.50 -9.99
CA GLY A 45 -4.30 7.03 -10.11
C GLY A 45 -3.75 6.62 -8.75
N ASP A 46 -2.82 5.66 -8.73
CA ASP A 46 -2.12 5.29 -7.50
C ASP A 46 -1.03 6.34 -7.21
N PHE A 47 -1.12 6.97 -6.03
CA PHE A 47 -0.28 8.08 -5.63
C PHE A 47 0.85 7.61 -4.72
N TYR A 48 2.06 8.08 -5.00
CA TYR A 48 3.28 7.69 -4.31
C TYR A 48 4.14 8.90 -3.92
N VAL A 49 4.95 8.75 -2.88
CA VAL A 49 5.90 9.75 -2.41
C VAL A 49 7.27 9.14 -2.11
N SER A 50 8.33 9.88 -2.39
CA SER A 50 9.69 9.60 -1.92
C SER A 50 10.31 10.87 -1.35
N ASP A 51 11.33 10.75 -0.52
CA ASP A 51 12.07 11.89 -0.02
C ASP A 51 13.56 11.59 0.17
N THR A 52 14.36 12.64 0.32
CA THR A 52 15.81 12.52 0.48
C THR A 52 16.24 11.95 1.84
N ALA A 53 15.40 12.01 2.87
CA ALA A 53 15.71 11.41 4.18
C ALA A 53 15.57 9.89 4.16
N HIS A 54 14.78 9.35 3.22
CA HIS A 54 14.51 7.93 3.02
C HIS A 54 15.11 7.36 1.73
N ALA A 55 16.14 7.99 1.15
CA ALA A 55 16.70 7.60 -0.15
C ALA A 55 17.19 6.14 -0.23
N ALA A 56 17.60 5.56 0.90
CA ALA A 56 18.04 4.17 1.00
C ALA A 56 16.90 3.17 1.26
N SER A 57 15.70 3.63 1.62
CA SER A 57 14.57 2.76 1.92
C SER A 57 14.12 1.97 0.71
N ARG A 58 13.71 0.73 0.93
CA ARG A 58 13.19 -0.18 -0.10
C ARG A 58 11.95 -0.84 0.46
N LEU A 59 10.83 -0.64 -0.21
CA LEU A 59 9.53 -1.01 0.33
C LEU A 59 9.00 -2.24 -0.40
N GLU A 60 8.56 -3.21 0.40
CA GLU A 60 7.85 -4.41 -0.03
C GLU A 60 6.42 -4.36 0.52
N TYR A 61 5.45 -4.68 -0.32
CA TYR A 61 4.04 -4.67 0.00
C TYR A 61 3.47 -6.08 -0.10
N VAL A 62 2.51 -6.37 0.78
CA VAL A 62 1.65 -7.57 0.72
C VAL A 62 0.20 -7.18 0.98
N THR A 63 -0.73 -7.99 0.47
CA THR A 63 -2.17 -7.78 0.65
C THR A 63 -2.85 -8.99 1.26
N GLU A 64 -3.60 -8.77 2.33
CA GLU A 64 -4.39 -9.79 3.02
C GLU A 64 -5.89 -9.60 2.80
N PRO A 65 -6.70 -10.65 2.94
CA PRO A 65 -8.15 -10.51 2.97
C PRO A 65 -8.60 -9.42 3.96
N ALA A 66 -9.65 -8.68 3.60
CA ALA A 66 -10.21 -7.64 4.46
C ALA A 66 -10.65 -8.19 5.83
N LEU A 67 -10.54 -7.31 6.82
CA LEU A 67 -10.78 -7.61 8.22
C LEU A 67 -12.27 -7.49 8.54
N THR A 68 -12.84 -8.49 9.20
CA THR A 68 -14.28 -8.56 9.52
C THR A 68 -14.62 -8.17 10.96
N SER A 69 -13.60 -8.01 11.82
CA SER A 69 -13.74 -7.55 13.22
C SER A 69 -12.44 -6.92 13.73
N ALA A 70 -12.51 -6.21 14.86
CA ALA A 70 -11.34 -5.62 15.51
C ALA A 70 -10.34 -6.68 16.01
N ASP A 71 -10.82 -7.80 16.55
CA ASP A 71 -9.94 -8.89 17.00
C ASP A 71 -9.24 -9.59 15.82
N ALA A 72 -9.98 -9.80 14.71
CA ALA A 72 -9.39 -10.32 13.48
C ALA A 72 -8.35 -9.34 12.90
N ALA A 73 -8.62 -8.03 12.99
CA ALA A 73 -7.68 -6.98 12.62
C ALA A 73 -6.38 -7.08 13.41
N LEU A 74 -6.49 -7.10 14.75
CA LEU A 74 -5.32 -7.17 15.63
C LEU A 74 -4.52 -8.46 15.38
N ALA A 75 -5.19 -9.60 15.26
CA ALA A 75 -4.52 -10.88 14.98
C ALA A 75 -3.75 -10.86 13.65
N GLN A 76 -4.36 -10.35 12.57
CA GLN A 76 -3.70 -10.23 11.27
C GLN A 76 -2.53 -9.24 11.31
N MET A 77 -2.71 -8.09 11.98
CA MET A 77 -1.66 -7.09 12.16
C MET A 77 -0.46 -7.65 12.93
N ASN A 78 -0.69 -8.42 14.00
CA ASN A 78 0.40 -9.02 14.78
C ASN A 78 1.11 -10.14 14.01
N ALA A 79 0.35 -10.96 13.26
CA ALA A 79 0.93 -12.02 12.42
C ALA A 79 1.86 -11.45 11.32
N ARG A 80 1.46 -10.36 10.67
CA ARG A 80 2.29 -9.66 9.68
C ARG A 80 3.39 -8.82 10.33
N GLY A 81 3.08 -8.20 11.47
CA GLY A 81 4.01 -7.45 12.30
C GLY A 81 5.24 -8.25 12.71
N ALA A 82 5.04 -9.51 13.11
CA ALA A 82 6.11 -10.44 13.44
C ALA A 82 7.06 -10.74 12.26
N GLN A 83 6.60 -10.53 11.03
CA GLN A 83 7.39 -10.69 9.79
C GLN A 83 8.03 -9.37 9.32
N GLY A 84 7.81 -8.29 10.07
CA GLY A 84 8.33 -6.95 9.80
C GLY A 84 7.42 -6.07 8.94
N TYR A 85 6.16 -6.47 8.77
CA TYR A 85 5.18 -5.71 7.99
C TYR A 85 4.31 -4.84 8.89
N ALA A 86 4.31 -3.54 8.64
CA ALA A 86 3.40 -2.59 9.27
C ALA A 86 2.06 -2.55 8.50
N TYR A 87 0.95 -2.44 9.23
CA TYR A 87 -0.34 -2.15 8.60
C TYR A 87 -0.32 -0.75 7.99
N LYS A 88 -0.81 -0.64 6.75
CA LYS A 88 -0.86 0.62 6.02
C LYS A 88 -2.27 1.16 5.90
N ALA A 89 -3.17 0.39 5.27
CA ALA A 89 -4.54 0.81 5.01
C ALA A 89 -5.40 -0.36 4.52
N GLY A 90 -6.71 -0.23 4.64
CA GLY A 90 -7.63 -1.00 3.80
C GLY A 90 -7.72 -0.35 2.43
N ALA A 91 -7.83 -1.16 1.39
CA ALA A 91 -8.04 -0.69 0.02
C ALA A 91 -9.16 -1.46 -0.66
N ALA A 92 -9.73 -0.83 -1.68
CA ALA A 92 -10.73 -1.42 -2.55
C ALA A 92 -10.26 -1.26 -3.99
N TYR A 93 -10.08 -2.36 -4.71
CA TYR A 93 -9.73 -2.37 -6.14
C TYR A 93 -10.75 -3.22 -6.88
N GLY A 94 -11.17 -2.74 -8.04
CA GLY A 94 -12.18 -3.40 -8.86
C GLY A 94 -13.10 -2.40 -9.53
N THR A 95 -13.56 -2.78 -10.72
CA THR A 95 -14.56 -2.03 -11.49
C THR A 95 -15.93 -2.68 -11.46
N THR A 96 -16.04 -3.88 -10.88
CA THR A 96 -17.27 -4.69 -10.81
C THR A 96 -17.72 -4.84 -9.36
N LEU A 97 -19.03 -4.77 -9.11
CA LEU A 97 -19.61 -4.94 -7.78
C LEU A 97 -19.84 -6.44 -7.46
N PRO A 98 -19.57 -6.89 -6.21
CA PRO A 98 -18.96 -6.13 -5.12
C PRO A 98 -17.47 -5.89 -5.36
N ILE A 99 -16.98 -4.68 -5.02
CA ILE A 99 -15.56 -4.34 -5.14
C ILE A 99 -14.79 -5.14 -4.08
N GLU A 100 -13.73 -5.83 -4.50
CA GLU A 100 -12.86 -6.58 -3.59
C GLU A 100 -12.20 -5.60 -2.61
N GLN A 101 -12.09 -6.01 -1.34
CA GLN A 101 -11.41 -5.25 -0.29
C GLN A 101 -10.30 -6.07 0.33
N ARG A 102 -9.16 -5.44 0.60
CA ARG A 102 -7.99 -6.08 1.22
C ARG A 102 -7.26 -5.11 2.14
N SER A 103 -6.57 -5.67 3.11
CA SER A 103 -5.59 -4.97 3.94
C SER A 103 -4.26 -4.88 3.22
N ILE A 104 -3.67 -3.70 3.16
CA ILE A 104 -2.32 -3.47 2.66
C ILE A 104 -1.36 -3.40 3.84
N TYR A 105 -0.26 -4.13 3.72
CA TYR A 105 0.86 -4.05 4.62
C TYR A 105 2.13 -3.65 3.88
N VAL A 106 3.05 -3.00 4.59
CA VAL A 106 4.33 -2.54 4.04
C VAL A 106 5.48 -2.90 4.97
N LYS A 107 6.59 -3.33 4.38
CA LYS A 107 7.86 -3.57 5.05
C LYS A 107 8.94 -2.74 4.39
N ASP A 108 9.74 -2.03 5.18
CA ASP A 108 10.99 -1.45 4.69
C ASP A 108 12.08 -2.51 4.79
N THR A 109 12.45 -3.11 3.68
CA THR A 109 13.45 -4.17 3.59
C THR A 109 14.87 -3.65 3.82
N SER A 110 15.07 -2.32 3.86
CA SER A 110 16.34 -1.72 4.26
C SER A 110 16.49 -1.60 5.78
N ARG A 111 15.47 -2.04 6.55
CA ARG A 111 15.43 -1.97 8.01
C ARG A 111 15.01 -3.31 8.60
N SER A 112 15.43 -3.59 9.82
CA SER A 112 15.08 -4.82 10.56
C SER A 112 14.09 -4.50 11.69
N THR A 113 12.90 -4.00 11.32
CA THR A 113 11.85 -3.66 12.28
C THR A 113 10.78 -4.75 12.33
N THR A 114 10.25 -5.05 13.52
CA THR A 114 9.08 -5.93 13.75
C THR A 114 8.04 -5.23 14.62
N TYR A 115 6.79 -5.69 14.56
CA TYR A 115 5.63 -5.10 15.25
C TYR A 115 4.82 -6.19 15.97
N THR A 116 4.22 -5.87 17.11
CA THR A 116 3.46 -6.80 17.97
C THR A 116 2.31 -6.10 18.68
#